data_AF-A0A7C7S0I0-F1
#
_entry.id   AF-A0A7C7S0I0-F1
#
_cell.length_a   1.000
_cell.length_b   1.000
_cell.length_c   1.000
_cell.angle_alpha   90.00
_cell.angle_beta   90.00
_cell.angle_gamma   90.00
#
_symmetry.space_group_name_H-M   'P 1'
#
loop_
_entity.id
_entity.type
_entity.pdbx_description
1 polymer ?
#
loop_
_entity_poly.entity_id
_entity_poly.type
_entity_poly.pdbx_seq_one_letter_code
_entity_poly.pdbx_strand_id
1 'polypeptide(L)'
;ISHLKNIVQPLSRIADIMHSPAIAVNMDDTIQSVEKILTLYNLNTLPVLSGEQPVGLITRQIVEKAIHHSMQEDRAEELMISNFSITNPDAYFKSVIPLIIEEKQKLIPVVDSENRLIGVVSRGDLLRVMHKCMHQDPSRNQFMGKVVAQKSLKSLVRDRMDKDVYKLLERIAQIGELEDKPIYVVGGFVRDLILNIRNQDIDIVVEGEGIPFAVRLAEEFGCRVKSHEDFGTSVVIFPDGNRIDVATARMEYYKYPGALPTVEKSSIKADLFRRDFTINSMAVKLTGANAFCLMDYFNGERDLKNKEIHVLHSLSFIEDPCRLFRAIRFEQRFGFKMGKQTEAFVRNTIKKRLVDSLSGTRLFNEIKLLLKEKNSVDCIRRMQELDLFHFVSPEMLKDPKELEILEKLESIFSWAAMINLRKEPEAWQVYFLGLIYTLDDEAFLKAADRLQLTTRMKSSLEKDRAQCRVSLKRLSSKKDWEPEEIYHTFANLSIEAVLYLLALSSSDRLNQYANIYFTQYQGKAEPTLTGDDLVKMGMEPGPVFQSVFNALREARVSGKVNTRDEEVALVEDRFLKP
;
A
#
# COMPACT_ATOMS: atom_id res chain seq x y z
N ILE A 1 7.35 6.95 64.58
CA ILE A 1 7.40 6.12 63.34
C ILE A 1 6.14 5.27 63.16
N SER A 2 5.60 4.64 64.22
CA SER A 2 4.37 3.83 64.16
C SER A 2 3.10 4.60 63.75
N HIS A 3 2.96 5.88 64.09
CA HIS A 3 1.81 6.72 63.69
C HIS A 3 1.80 7.14 62.20
N LEU A 4 2.98 7.25 61.56
CA LEU A 4 3.09 7.59 60.14
C LEU A 4 2.62 6.46 59.21
N LYS A 5 2.74 5.20 59.64
CA LYS A 5 2.26 4.02 58.89
C LYS A 5 0.73 3.94 58.78
N ASN A 6 -0.01 4.57 59.70
CA ASN A 6 -1.48 4.56 59.69
C ASN A 6 -2.09 5.76 58.95
N ILE A 7 -1.30 6.80 58.66
CA ILE A 7 -1.76 8.05 58.01
C ILE A 7 -1.31 8.10 56.55
N VAL A 8 -0.16 7.49 56.22
CA VAL A 8 0.33 7.36 54.85
C VAL A 8 0.10 5.91 54.42
N GLN A 9 -0.98 5.65 53.69
CA GLN A 9 -1.05 4.41 52.92
C GLN A 9 0.16 4.40 51.97
N PRO A 10 1.07 3.41 52.10
CA PRO A 10 2.20 3.33 51.19
C PRO A 10 1.63 3.20 49.76
N LEU A 11 2.14 4.03 48.84
CA LEU A 11 1.87 3.84 47.42
C LEU A 11 2.22 2.38 47.10
N SER A 12 1.23 1.59 46.71
CA SER A 12 1.43 0.16 46.46
C SER A 12 2.56 -0.02 45.46
N ARG A 13 3.59 -0.77 45.88
CA ARG A 13 4.70 -1.13 44.98
C ARG A 13 4.22 -2.20 44.03
N ILE A 14 4.90 -2.34 42.90
CA ILE A 14 4.60 -3.42 41.95
C ILE A 14 4.74 -4.80 42.61
N ALA A 15 5.72 -4.97 43.51
CA ALA A 15 5.88 -6.18 44.30
C ALA A 15 4.61 -6.59 45.08
N ASP A 16 3.78 -5.62 45.51
CA ASP A 16 2.58 -5.89 46.32
C ASP A 16 1.37 -6.33 45.47
N ILE A 17 1.44 -6.15 44.15
CA ILE A 17 0.30 -6.36 43.22
C ILE A 17 0.59 -7.35 42.10
N MET A 18 1.86 -7.68 41.87
CA MET A 18 2.28 -8.60 40.82
C MET A 18 1.91 -10.04 41.17
N HIS A 19 1.69 -10.84 40.13
CA HIS A 19 1.59 -12.29 40.24
C HIS A 19 2.99 -12.90 40.11
N SER A 20 3.37 -13.73 41.10
CA SER A 20 4.64 -14.45 41.13
C SER A 20 4.43 -15.87 41.70
N PRO A 21 5.05 -16.92 41.12
CA PRO A 21 5.94 -16.88 39.95
C PRO A 21 5.17 -16.58 38.66
N ALA A 22 5.82 -15.90 37.71
CA ALA A 22 5.24 -15.64 36.40
C ALA A 22 5.20 -16.92 35.56
N ILE A 23 4.06 -17.20 34.95
CA ILE A 23 3.95 -18.24 33.91
C ILE A 23 4.44 -17.61 32.61
N ALA A 24 5.40 -18.27 31.96
CA ALA A 24 6.03 -17.82 30.72
C ALA A 24 6.36 -19.02 29.83
N VAL A 25 6.73 -18.73 28.59
CA VAL A 25 7.13 -19.72 27.58
C VAL A 25 8.51 -19.38 27.04
N ASN A 26 9.23 -20.38 26.53
CA ASN A 26 10.51 -20.14 25.86
C ASN A 26 10.30 -19.73 24.41
N MET A 27 11.26 -18.99 23.86
CA MET A 27 11.19 -18.52 22.48
C MET A 27 11.19 -19.63 21.43
N ASP A 28 11.78 -20.78 21.75
CA ASP A 28 11.80 -21.99 20.93
C ASP A 28 10.54 -22.86 21.04
N ASP A 29 9.64 -22.56 21.99
CA ASP A 29 8.41 -23.34 22.17
C ASP A 29 7.48 -23.18 20.95
N THR A 30 6.82 -24.28 20.57
CA THR A 30 5.87 -24.26 19.44
C THR A 30 4.58 -23.55 19.82
N ILE A 31 3.91 -22.93 18.84
CA ILE A 31 2.61 -22.27 19.05
C ILE A 31 1.58 -23.24 19.66
N GLN A 32 1.61 -24.52 19.30
CA GLN A 32 0.74 -25.53 19.91
C GLN A 32 1.00 -25.71 21.41
N SER A 33 2.27 -25.68 21.84
CA SER A 33 2.64 -25.72 23.26
C SER A 33 2.13 -24.47 23.99
N VAL A 34 2.33 -23.29 23.37
CA VAL A 34 1.86 -22.01 23.93
C VAL A 34 0.34 -22.00 24.09
N GLU A 35 -0.42 -22.51 23.12
CA GLU A 35 -1.89 -22.62 23.20
C GLU A 35 -2.34 -23.46 24.39
N LYS A 36 -1.73 -24.64 24.58
CA LYS A 36 -2.01 -25.50 25.72
C LYS A 36 -1.80 -24.78 27.05
N ILE A 37 -0.72 -24.01 27.18
CA ILE A 37 -0.41 -23.24 28.39
C ILE A 37 -1.44 -22.12 28.61
N LEU A 38 -1.77 -21.35 27.57
CA LEU A 38 -2.79 -20.30 27.64
C LEU A 38 -4.16 -20.86 28.06
N THR A 39 -4.56 -22.00 27.50
CA THR A 39 -5.83 -22.66 27.81
C THR A 39 -5.82 -23.26 29.22
N LEU A 40 -4.74 -23.94 29.62
CA LEU A 40 -4.60 -24.58 30.94
C LEU A 40 -4.70 -23.55 32.09
N TYR A 41 -4.02 -22.42 31.95
CA TYR A 41 -4.00 -21.38 32.99
C TYR A 41 -5.04 -20.27 32.77
N ASN A 42 -5.87 -20.39 31.74
CA ASN A 42 -6.85 -19.39 31.31
C ASN A 42 -6.26 -17.96 31.19
N LEU A 43 -5.08 -17.89 30.57
CA LEU A 43 -4.35 -16.64 30.36
C LEU A 43 -4.62 -16.09 28.97
N ASN A 44 -4.60 -14.76 28.85
CA ASN A 44 -4.78 -14.07 27.57
C ASN A 44 -3.45 -13.64 26.93
N THR A 45 -2.37 -13.56 27.72
CA THR A 45 -1.06 -13.09 27.29
C THR A 45 0.01 -13.76 28.13
N LEU A 46 1.11 -14.16 27.50
CA LEU A 46 2.26 -14.78 28.14
C LEU A 46 3.55 -14.02 27.77
N PRO A 47 4.48 -13.83 28.71
CA PRO A 47 5.85 -13.47 28.41
C PRO A 47 6.56 -14.61 27.67
N VAL A 48 7.38 -14.25 26.69
CA VAL A 48 8.29 -15.14 25.96
C VAL A 48 9.71 -14.86 26.45
N LEU A 49 10.44 -15.92 26.82
CA LEU A 49 11.76 -15.84 27.43
C LEU A 49 12.87 -16.32 26.49
N SER A 50 14.04 -15.70 26.60
CA SER A 50 15.32 -16.25 26.16
C SER A 50 16.16 -16.52 27.41
N GLY A 51 16.24 -17.79 27.80
CA GLY A 51 16.73 -18.15 29.14
C GLY A 51 15.79 -17.59 30.22
N GLU A 52 16.27 -16.65 31.03
CA GLU A 52 15.50 -16.04 32.13
C GLU A 52 15.00 -14.62 31.80
N GLN A 53 15.39 -14.06 30.67
CA GLN A 53 15.06 -12.69 30.28
C GLN A 53 13.82 -12.65 29.38
N PRO A 54 12.84 -11.77 29.65
CA PRO A 54 11.72 -11.58 28.74
C PRO A 54 12.19 -10.89 27.47
N VAL A 55 11.89 -11.51 26.32
CA VAL A 55 12.25 -11.02 24.98
C VAL A 55 11.03 -10.70 24.11
N GLY A 56 9.82 -11.06 24.57
CA GLY A 56 8.59 -10.68 23.91
C GLY A 56 7.33 -11.04 24.69
N LEU A 57 6.18 -10.71 24.11
CA LEU A 57 4.86 -11.09 24.60
C LEU A 57 4.08 -11.80 23.49
N ILE A 58 3.36 -12.87 23.84
CA ILE A 58 2.47 -13.57 22.91
C ILE A 58 1.04 -13.58 23.46
N THR A 59 0.06 -13.31 22.59
CA THR A 59 -1.35 -13.19 23.00
C THR A 59 -2.16 -14.36 22.46
N ARG A 60 -3.20 -14.74 23.21
CA ARG A 60 -4.12 -15.82 22.84
C ARG A 60 -4.74 -15.62 21.45
N GLN A 61 -5.14 -14.40 21.12
CA GLN A 61 -5.71 -14.07 19.81
C GLN A 61 -4.72 -14.34 18.66
N ILE A 62 -3.42 -14.09 18.84
CA ILE A 62 -2.39 -14.37 17.84
C ILE A 62 -2.19 -15.88 17.69
N VAL A 63 -2.12 -16.61 18.80
CA VAL A 63 -1.92 -18.07 18.83
C VAL A 63 -3.10 -18.79 18.15
N GLU A 64 -4.33 -18.45 18.50
CA GLU A 64 -5.54 -19.05 17.92
C GLU A 64 -5.61 -18.81 16.40
N LYS A 65 -5.32 -17.58 15.94
CA LYS A 65 -5.23 -17.27 14.51
C LYS A 65 -4.09 -18.01 13.81
N ALA A 66 -2.93 -18.13 14.45
CA ALA A 66 -1.79 -18.85 13.90
C ALA A 66 -2.10 -20.34 13.69
N ILE A 67 -2.74 -20.98 14.67
CA ILE A 67 -3.21 -22.38 14.55
C ILE A 67 -4.21 -22.51 13.41
N HIS A 68 -5.15 -21.57 13.28
CA HIS A 68 -6.08 -21.57 12.15
C HIS A 68 -5.37 -21.50 10.79
N HIS A 69 -4.24 -20.79 10.70
CA HIS A 69 -3.39 -20.73 9.52
C HIS A 69 -2.38 -21.88 9.41
N SER A 70 -2.56 -22.98 10.16
CA SER A 70 -1.68 -24.17 10.15
C SER A 70 -0.24 -23.89 10.60
N MET A 71 -0.03 -22.87 11.44
CA MET A 71 1.28 -22.44 11.96
C MET A 71 1.56 -22.99 13.36
N GLN A 72 1.04 -24.18 13.68
CA GLN A 72 1.10 -24.74 15.03
C GLN A 72 2.50 -25.22 15.46
N GLU A 73 3.36 -25.53 14.48
CA GLU A 73 4.76 -25.94 14.69
C GLU A 73 5.74 -24.76 14.70
N ASP A 74 5.26 -23.56 14.36
CA ASP A 74 6.10 -22.38 14.35
C ASP A 74 6.52 -22.01 15.78
N ARG A 75 7.65 -21.33 15.89
CA ARG A 75 8.22 -20.93 17.18
C ARG A 75 7.57 -19.66 17.71
N ALA A 76 7.49 -19.54 19.03
CA ALA A 76 6.97 -18.34 19.68
C ALA A 76 7.72 -17.06 19.26
N GLU A 77 9.03 -17.13 19.02
CA GLU A 77 9.86 -16.00 18.59
C GLU A 77 9.40 -15.35 17.27
N GLU A 78 8.75 -16.11 16.40
CA GLU A 78 8.37 -15.68 15.06
C GLU A 78 7.08 -14.85 15.04
N LEU A 79 6.26 -14.98 16.07
CA LEU A 79 4.93 -14.35 16.18
C LEU A 79 4.80 -13.42 17.39
N MET A 80 5.76 -13.45 18.31
CA MET A 80 5.75 -12.62 19.51
C MET A 80 5.87 -11.14 19.19
N ILE A 81 5.37 -10.33 20.13
CA ILE A 81 5.55 -8.90 20.14
C ILE A 81 6.84 -8.57 20.88
N SER A 82 7.86 -8.10 20.17
CA SER A 82 9.18 -7.80 20.73
C SER A 82 9.32 -6.37 21.26
N ASN A 83 8.45 -5.45 20.85
CA ASN A 83 8.38 -4.11 21.42
C ASN A 83 7.37 -4.09 22.57
N PHE A 84 7.86 -4.15 23.81
CA PHE A 84 7.05 -4.13 25.02
C PHE A 84 7.81 -3.45 26.15
N SER A 85 7.06 -2.91 27.11
CA SER A 85 7.60 -2.31 28.31
C SER A 85 7.68 -3.30 29.46
N ILE A 86 8.69 -3.11 30.28
CA ILE A 86 8.94 -3.86 31.52
C ILE A 86 8.92 -2.92 32.71
N THR A 87 8.76 -3.47 33.91
CA THR A 87 8.84 -2.71 35.16
C THR A 87 9.67 -3.46 36.19
N ASN A 88 10.04 -2.78 37.27
CA ASN A 88 10.80 -3.32 38.39
C ASN A 88 9.87 -3.52 39.60
N PRO A 89 10.17 -4.43 40.54
CA PRO A 89 9.34 -4.70 41.72
C PRO A 89 9.21 -3.48 42.65
N ASP A 90 10.25 -2.64 42.71
CA ASP A 90 10.27 -1.42 43.53
C ASP A 90 9.57 -0.22 42.88
N ALA A 91 9.14 -0.34 41.62
CA ALA A 91 8.38 0.70 40.96
C ALA A 91 7.03 0.92 41.65
N TYR A 92 6.51 2.15 41.59
CA TYR A 92 5.19 2.46 42.10
C TYR A 92 4.12 2.18 41.04
N PHE A 93 2.94 1.70 41.45
CA PHE A 93 1.87 1.39 40.49
C PHE A 93 1.51 2.57 39.55
N LYS A 94 1.68 3.82 40.00
CA LYS A 94 1.43 5.03 39.21
C LYS A 94 2.31 5.15 37.97
N SER A 95 3.54 4.66 37.98
CA SER A 95 4.42 4.71 36.80
C SER A 95 4.03 3.68 35.74
N VAL A 96 3.26 2.66 36.12
CA VAL A 96 2.82 1.57 35.24
C VAL A 96 1.50 1.89 34.52
N ILE A 97 0.69 2.80 35.08
CA ILE A 97 -0.57 3.24 34.46
C ILE A 97 -0.37 3.81 33.05
N PRO A 98 0.58 4.74 32.80
CA PRO A 98 0.86 5.21 31.44
C PRO A 98 1.28 4.09 30.50
N LEU A 99 2.07 3.12 30.95
CA LEU A 99 2.50 1.98 30.13
C LEU A 99 1.30 1.12 29.67
N ILE A 100 0.34 0.85 30.55
CA ILE A 100 -0.87 0.08 30.17
C ILE A 100 -1.81 0.89 29.29
N ILE A 101 -1.95 2.21 29.52
CA ILE A 101 -2.93 3.05 28.82
C ILE A 101 -2.38 3.56 27.49
N GLU A 102 -1.20 4.17 27.48
CA GLU A 102 -0.58 4.80 26.32
C GLU A 102 0.03 3.76 25.38
N GLU A 103 0.72 2.76 25.93
CA GLU A 103 1.36 1.69 25.16
C GLU A 103 0.44 0.47 24.95
N LYS A 104 -0.79 0.53 25.49
CA LYS A 104 -1.87 -0.46 25.30
C LYS A 104 -1.48 -1.90 25.66
N GLN A 105 -0.45 -2.06 26.50
CA GLN A 105 0.07 -3.34 26.91
C GLN A 105 -0.81 -3.96 28.01
N LYS A 106 -1.42 -5.12 27.71
CA LYS A 106 -2.38 -5.79 28.61
C LYS A 106 -1.71 -6.42 29.84
N LEU A 107 -0.44 -6.78 29.71
CA LEU A 107 0.36 -7.48 30.71
C LEU A 107 1.78 -6.93 30.69
N ILE A 108 2.28 -6.50 31.84
CA ILE A 108 3.63 -5.94 31.99
C ILE A 108 4.51 -6.93 32.76
N PRO A 109 5.58 -7.45 32.13
CA PRO A 109 6.60 -8.24 32.81
C PRO A 109 7.31 -7.42 33.90
N VAL A 110 7.48 -8.02 35.07
CA VAL A 110 8.26 -7.47 36.18
C VAL A 110 9.61 -8.18 36.21
N VAL A 111 10.69 -7.41 36.13
CA VAL A 111 12.07 -7.93 36.11
C VAL A 111 12.88 -7.48 37.31
N ASP A 112 13.87 -8.29 37.68
CA ASP A 112 14.88 -7.93 38.69
C ASP A 112 15.99 -7.02 38.11
N SER A 113 17.03 -6.74 38.91
CA SER A 113 18.18 -5.94 38.49
C SER A 113 19.05 -6.59 37.41
N GLU A 114 18.90 -7.90 37.18
CA GLU A 114 19.61 -8.69 36.17
C GLU A 114 18.73 -8.93 34.92
N ASN A 115 17.59 -8.21 34.81
CA ASN A 115 16.58 -8.35 33.75
C ASN A 115 15.89 -9.72 33.70
N ARG A 116 15.91 -10.49 34.78
CA ARG A 116 15.21 -11.77 34.86
C ARG A 116 13.74 -11.60 35.22
N LEU A 117 12.87 -12.39 34.61
CA LEU A 117 11.43 -12.34 34.89
C LEU A 117 11.13 -12.89 36.30
N ILE A 118 10.58 -12.04 37.17
CA ILE A 118 10.19 -12.42 38.55
C ILE A 118 8.67 -12.43 38.77
N GLY A 119 7.91 -11.71 37.93
CA GLY A 119 6.47 -11.58 38.07
C GLY A 119 5.81 -10.90 36.87
N VAL A 120 4.48 -10.81 36.88
CA VAL A 120 3.71 -10.09 35.86
C VAL A 120 2.60 -9.27 36.52
N VAL A 121 2.27 -8.12 35.93
CA VAL A 121 1.12 -7.30 36.33
C VAL A 121 0.14 -7.22 35.17
N SER A 122 -1.11 -7.60 35.40
CA SER A 122 -2.17 -7.47 34.41
C SER A 122 -2.96 -6.19 34.58
N ARG A 123 -3.67 -5.77 33.52
CA ARG A 123 -4.64 -4.66 33.59
C ARG A 123 -5.72 -4.88 34.66
N GLY A 124 -6.13 -6.13 34.88
CA GLY A 124 -7.12 -6.47 35.91
C GLY A 124 -6.63 -6.16 37.32
N ASP A 125 -5.33 -6.34 37.57
CA ASP A 125 -4.71 -6.09 38.88
C ASP A 125 -4.66 -4.60 39.17
N LEU A 126 -4.30 -3.79 38.18
CA LEU A 126 -4.35 -2.33 38.30
C LEU A 126 -5.77 -1.83 38.57
N LEU A 127 -6.77 -2.34 37.85
CA LEU A 127 -8.17 -1.94 38.08
C LEU A 127 -8.63 -2.28 39.50
N ARG A 128 -8.22 -3.43 40.03
CA ARG A 128 -8.53 -3.85 41.41
C ARG A 128 -7.92 -2.90 42.44
N VAL A 129 -6.67 -2.47 42.22
CA VAL A 129 -5.97 -1.51 43.10
C VAL A 129 -6.61 -0.13 43.01
N MET A 130 -6.92 0.35 41.79
CA MET A 130 -7.61 1.62 41.59
C MET A 130 -8.97 1.64 42.28
N HIS A 131 -9.76 0.57 42.16
CA HIS A 131 -11.04 0.43 42.84
C HIS A 131 -10.88 0.48 44.37
N LYS A 132 -9.88 -0.22 44.94
CA LYS A 132 -9.58 -0.14 46.39
C LYS A 132 -9.21 1.27 46.84
N CYS A 133 -8.39 1.98 46.06
CA CYS A 133 -8.00 3.36 46.36
C CYS A 133 -9.19 4.34 46.28
N MET A 134 -10.13 4.13 45.35
CA MET A 134 -11.32 4.98 45.22
C MET A 134 -12.29 4.84 46.40
N HIS A 135 -12.38 3.66 47.02
CA HIS A 135 -13.29 3.41 48.16
C HIS A 135 -12.71 3.81 49.52
N GLN A 136 -11.40 4.04 49.62
CA GLN A 136 -10.75 4.36 50.90
C GLN A 136 -10.66 5.86 51.19
N ASP A 137 -10.89 6.74 50.21
CA ASP A 137 -10.93 8.19 50.42
C ASP A 137 -11.67 8.95 49.29
N PRO A 138 -12.94 9.36 49.48
CA PRO A 138 -13.71 10.11 48.47
C PRO A 138 -13.15 11.52 48.21
N SER A 139 -12.28 12.04 49.08
CA SER A 139 -11.72 13.39 48.95
C SER A 139 -10.54 13.48 47.97
N ARG A 140 -10.04 12.34 47.48
CA ARG A 140 -8.96 12.27 46.47
C ARG A 140 -9.50 12.06 45.06
N ASN A 141 -10.43 12.92 44.62
CA ASN A 141 -10.82 13.00 43.20
C ASN A 141 -9.71 13.49 42.25
N GLN A 142 -8.46 13.60 42.70
CA GLN A 142 -7.28 13.72 41.82
C GLN A 142 -7.00 12.45 40.99
N PHE A 143 -7.71 11.34 41.23
CA PHE A 143 -7.60 10.10 40.44
C PHE A 143 -8.21 10.18 39.04
N MET A 144 -9.02 11.20 38.74
CA MET A 144 -9.32 11.55 37.35
C MET A 144 -8.14 12.34 36.77
N GLY A 145 -7.04 11.64 36.50
CA GLY A 145 -6.12 12.08 35.46
C GLY A 145 -6.97 12.41 34.24
N LYS A 146 -6.74 13.60 33.64
CA LYS A 146 -7.42 14.14 32.45
C LYS A 146 -8.13 13.02 31.71
N VAL A 147 -9.46 12.95 31.80
CA VAL A 147 -10.27 12.17 30.86
C VAL A 147 -9.60 12.38 29.52
N VAL A 148 -9.04 11.30 28.94
CA VAL A 148 -8.22 11.33 27.73
C VAL A 148 -8.88 12.35 26.84
N ALA A 149 -8.24 13.53 26.71
CA ALA A 149 -8.84 14.62 25.99
C ALA A 149 -8.98 14.07 24.58
N GLN A 150 -10.19 13.65 24.21
CA GLN A 150 -10.49 13.34 22.82
C GLN A 150 -10.14 14.63 22.12
N LYS A 151 -8.97 14.64 21.46
CA LYS A 151 -8.48 15.83 20.78
C LYS A 151 -9.56 16.15 19.77
N SER A 152 -10.32 17.19 20.08
CA SER A 152 -11.31 17.71 19.16
C SER A 152 -10.53 18.19 17.96
N LEU A 153 -10.62 17.43 16.86
CA LEU A 153 -10.02 17.86 15.61
C LEU A 153 -10.88 18.93 14.95
N LYS A 154 -11.96 19.44 15.58
CA LYS A 154 -12.83 20.46 14.99
C LYS A 154 -12.06 21.65 14.42
N SER A 155 -11.05 22.16 15.13
CA SER A 155 -10.20 23.25 14.62
C SER A 155 -9.28 22.78 13.49
N LEU A 156 -8.60 21.64 13.62
CA LEU A 156 -7.71 21.10 12.58
C LEU A 156 -8.43 20.72 11.29
N VAL A 157 -9.61 20.10 11.41
CA VAL A 157 -10.55 19.78 10.33
C VAL A 157 -11.00 21.08 9.66
N ARG A 158 -11.42 22.09 10.43
CA ARG A 158 -11.86 23.38 9.89
C ARG A 158 -10.75 24.18 9.21
N ASP A 159 -9.54 24.16 9.77
CA ASP A 159 -8.42 25.00 9.32
C ASP A 159 -7.66 24.38 8.14
N ARG A 160 -7.66 23.04 8.02
CA ARG A 160 -6.87 22.31 7.00
C ARG A 160 -7.70 21.71 5.87
N MET A 161 -9.02 21.60 6.02
CA MET A 161 -9.88 21.08 4.94
C MET A 161 -10.37 22.19 4.04
N ASP A 162 -10.54 21.86 2.76
CA ASP A 162 -11.27 22.72 1.84
C ASP A 162 -12.71 22.90 2.35
N LYS A 163 -13.21 24.13 2.23
CA LYS A 163 -14.55 24.51 2.74
C LYS A 163 -15.66 23.63 2.17
N ASP A 164 -15.49 23.16 0.93
CA ASP A 164 -16.49 22.33 0.25
C ASP A 164 -16.51 20.91 0.81
N VAL A 165 -15.35 20.32 1.09
CA VAL A 165 -15.24 19.01 1.74
C VAL A 165 -15.79 19.06 3.16
N TYR A 166 -15.50 20.12 3.90
CA TYR A 166 -16.04 20.27 5.26
C TYR A 166 -17.57 20.35 5.27
N LYS A 167 -18.17 21.16 4.39
CA LYS A 167 -19.63 21.26 4.24
C LYS A 167 -20.25 19.92 3.84
N LEU A 168 -19.60 19.19 2.95
CA LEU A 168 -20.01 17.86 2.55
C LEU A 168 -20.05 16.92 3.76
N LEU A 169 -18.98 16.87 4.57
CA LEU A 169 -18.93 16.04 5.78
C LEU A 169 -19.97 16.47 6.83
N GLU A 170 -20.22 17.76 7.00
CA GLU A 170 -21.28 18.24 7.89
C GLU A 170 -22.67 17.78 7.41
N ARG A 171 -22.94 17.84 6.10
CA ARG A 171 -24.21 17.38 5.55
C ARG A 171 -24.37 15.86 5.69
N ILE A 172 -23.31 15.11 5.49
CA ILE A 172 -23.28 13.65 5.72
C ILE A 172 -23.54 13.34 7.20
N ALA A 173 -22.94 14.09 8.11
CA ALA A 173 -23.19 13.96 9.54
C ALA A 173 -24.67 14.19 9.88
N GLN A 174 -25.30 15.22 9.31
CA GLN A 174 -26.74 15.50 9.50
C GLN A 174 -27.61 14.32 9.06
N ILE A 175 -27.33 13.72 7.90
CA ILE A 175 -28.08 12.54 7.42
C ILE A 175 -27.89 11.37 8.39
N GLY A 176 -26.68 11.15 8.89
CA GLY A 176 -26.41 10.11 9.87
C GLY A 176 -27.11 10.30 11.20
N GLU A 177 -27.21 11.53 11.69
CA GLU A 177 -27.94 11.87 12.91
C GLU A 177 -29.44 11.65 12.75
N LEU A 178 -30.01 11.96 11.57
CA LEU A 178 -31.42 11.67 11.28
C LEU A 178 -31.75 10.18 11.27
N GLU A 179 -30.80 9.33 10.91
CA GLU A 179 -30.96 7.87 10.89
C GLU A 179 -30.48 7.18 12.18
N ASP A 180 -30.02 7.94 13.19
CA ASP A 180 -29.40 7.43 14.42
C ASP A 180 -28.24 6.45 14.15
N LYS A 181 -27.44 6.73 13.11
CA LYS A 181 -26.31 5.89 12.69
C LYS A 181 -24.96 6.52 13.04
N PRO A 182 -24.03 5.78 13.66
CA PRO A 182 -22.66 6.21 13.81
C PRO A 182 -21.92 6.19 12.46
N ILE A 183 -21.47 7.36 12.02
CA ILE A 183 -20.71 7.52 10.77
C ILE A 183 -19.29 7.95 11.08
N TYR A 184 -18.35 7.38 10.35
CA TYR A 184 -16.93 7.64 10.48
C TYR A 184 -16.31 7.92 9.13
N VAL A 185 -15.39 8.88 9.08
CA VAL A 185 -14.41 8.98 7.98
C VAL A 185 -13.15 8.25 8.41
N VAL A 186 -12.57 7.44 7.54
CA VAL A 186 -11.50 6.49 7.93
C VAL A 186 -10.33 6.52 6.97
N GLY A 187 -9.24 5.84 7.33
CA GLY A 187 -8.23 5.42 6.37
C GLY A 187 -7.28 6.53 5.90
N GLY A 188 -6.95 6.49 4.61
CA GLY A 188 -5.96 7.37 3.99
C GLY A 188 -6.33 8.85 4.11
N PHE A 189 -7.62 9.16 4.07
CA PHE A 189 -8.12 10.52 4.22
C PHE A 189 -7.76 11.12 5.59
N VAL A 190 -7.96 10.36 6.69
CA VAL A 190 -7.65 10.83 8.05
C VAL A 190 -6.14 11.04 8.22
N ARG A 191 -5.33 10.13 7.67
CA ARG A 191 -3.87 10.25 7.64
C ARG A 191 -3.42 11.51 6.92
N ASP A 192 -3.93 11.71 5.70
CA ASP A 192 -3.54 12.81 4.83
C ASP A 192 -3.97 14.15 5.41
N LEU A 193 -5.14 14.21 6.07
CA LEU A 193 -5.59 15.37 6.86
C LEU A 193 -4.59 15.75 7.96
N ILE A 194 -4.07 14.76 8.70
CA ILE A 194 -3.08 15.00 9.77
C ILE A 194 -1.74 15.46 9.18
N LEU A 195 -1.32 14.89 8.04
CA LEU A 195 -0.11 15.25 7.31
C LEU A 195 -0.23 16.55 6.48
N ASN A 196 -1.41 17.17 6.45
CA ASN A 196 -1.70 18.36 5.64
C ASN A 196 -1.50 18.12 4.13
N ILE A 197 -1.86 16.93 3.67
CA ILE A 197 -1.88 16.52 2.26
C ILE A 197 -3.33 16.59 1.78
N ARG A 198 -3.57 17.26 0.64
CA ARG A 198 -4.90 17.29 0.04
C ARG A 198 -5.27 15.91 -0.47
N ASN A 199 -6.41 15.42 -0.03
CA ASN A 199 -6.98 14.15 -0.47
C ASN A 199 -8.49 14.33 -0.70
N GLN A 200 -8.97 13.95 -1.88
CA GLN A 200 -10.37 14.02 -2.27
C GLN A 200 -11.06 12.64 -2.24
N ASP A 201 -10.29 11.57 -2.01
CA ASP A 201 -10.80 10.21 -1.84
C ASP A 201 -11.34 10.06 -0.42
N ILE A 202 -12.65 10.24 -0.26
CA ILE A 202 -13.33 10.18 1.03
C ILE A 202 -13.87 8.76 1.26
N ASP A 203 -13.29 8.08 2.24
CA ASP A 203 -13.75 6.78 2.72
C ASP A 203 -14.66 6.94 3.95
N ILE A 204 -15.91 6.54 3.83
CA ILE A 204 -16.92 6.56 4.88
C ILE A 204 -17.22 5.14 5.35
N VAL A 205 -17.22 4.96 6.67
CA VAL A 205 -17.65 3.73 7.31
C VAL A 205 -18.87 3.99 8.16
N VAL A 206 -19.89 3.15 7.99
CA VAL A 206 -21.14 3.20 8.76
C VAL A 206 -21.20 1.97 9.67
N GLU A 207 -21.38 2.18 10.98
CA GLU A 207 -21.74 1.10 11.90
C GLU A 207 -23.23 0.77 11.72
N GLY A 208 -23.53 -0.30 10.97
CA GLY A 208 -24.90 -0.68 10.60
C GLY A 208 -25.02 -0.96 9.11
N GLU A 209 -26.14 -0.63 8.49
CA GLU A 209 -26.35 -0.84 7.05
C GLU A 209 -25.78 0.33 6.22
N GLY A 210 -24.63 0.12 5.58
CA GLY A 210 -23.97 1.13 4.74
C GLY A 210 -24.61 1.32 3.36
N ILE A 211 -25.16 0.27 2.74
CA ILE A 211 -25.79 0.36 1.40
C ILE A 211 -27.03 1.27 1.42
N PRO A 212 -28.01 1.09 2.33
CA PRO A 212 -29.15 2.01 2.42
C PRO A 212 -28.72 3.45 2.70
N PHE A 213 -27.69 3.64 3.54
CA PHE A 213 -27.16 4.97 3.80
C PHE A 213 -26.57 5.61 2.53
N ALA A 214 -25.84 4.86 1.71
CA ALA A 214 -25.29 5.36 0.44
C ALA A 214 -26.39 5.76 -0.56
N VAL A 215 -27.47 4.99 -0.65
CA VAL A 215 -28.63 5.32 -1.49
C VAL A 215 -29.27 6.64 -1.04
N ARG A 216 -29.49 6.81 0.26
CA ARG A 216 -30.07 8.02 0.84
C ARG A 216 -29.18 9.25 0.63
N LEU A 217 -27.87 9.07 0.81
CA LEU A 217 -26.88 10.10 0.53
C LEU A 217 -26.97 10.53 -0.94
N ALA A 218 -27.11 9.59 -1.86
CA ALA A 218 -27.23 9.94 -3.27
C ALA A 218 -28.56 10.60 -3.65
N GLU A 219 -29.68 10.22 -3.03
CA GLU A 219 -30.95 10.92 -3.20
C GLU A 219 -30.85 12.39 -2.75
N GLU A 220 -30.22 12.63 -1.60
CA GLU A 220 -30.05 13.96 -1.02
C GLU A 220 -29.15 14.87 -1.88
N PHE A 221 -28.11 14.31 -2.49
CA PHE A 221 -27.15 15.05 -3.31
C PHE A 221 -27.42 14.93 -4.83
N GLY A 222 -28.49 14.27 -5.26
CA GLY A 222 -28.79 14.02 -6.68
C GLY A 222 -27.69 13.22 -7.41
N CYS A 223 -27.03 12.30 -6.71
CA CYS A 223 -25.87 11.54 -7.19
C CYS A 223 -26.27 10.15 -7.72
N ARG A 224 -25.32 9.46 -8.36
CA ARG A 224 -25.47 8.05 -8.77
C ARG A 224 -24.82 7.13 -7.74
N VAL A 225 -25.36 5.93 -7.55
CA VAL A 225 -24.81 4.92 -6.64
C VAL A 225 -24.53 3.64 -7.41
N LYS A 226 -23.38 3.04 -7.12
CA LYS A 226 -23.06 1.67 -7.50
C LYS A 226 -22.76 0.85 -6.25
N SER A 227 -23.60 -0.13 -5.97
CA SER A 227 -23.49 -0.99 -4.79
C SER A 227 -22.92 -2.35 -5.13
N HIS A 228 -22.13 -2.89 -4.21
CA HIS A 228 -21.55 -4.23 -4.25
C HIS A 228 -21.98 -4.96 -2.96
N GLU A 229 -23.04 -5.77 -3.08
CA GLU A 229 -23.71 -6.40 -1.93
C GLU A 229 -22.80 -7.40 -1.20
N ASP A 230 -22.01 -8.20 -1.94
CA ASP A 230 -21.11 -9.22 -1.39
C ASP A 230 -20.10 -8.67 -0.37
N PHE A 231 -19.75 -7.38 -0.51
CA PHE A 231 -18.76 -6.72 0.34
C PHE A 231 -19.37 -5.63 1.23
N GLY A 232 -20.67 -5.35 1.10
CA GLY A 232 -21.33 -4.28 1.84
C GLY A 232 -20.75 -2.89 1.54
N THR A 233 -20.28 -2.67 0.31
CA THR A 233 -19.67 -1.41 -0.14
C THR A 233 -20.51 -0.75 -1.23
N SER A 234 -20.48 0.58 -1.29
CA SER A 234 -21.18 1.38 -2.29
C SER A 234 -20.33 2.58 -2.66
N VAL A 235 -20.27 2.88 -3.95
CA VAL A 235 -19.59 4.07 -4.47
C VAL A 235 -20.66 5.09 -4.85
N VAL A 236 -20.63 6.26 -4.22
CA VAL A 236 -21.48 7.40 -4.57
C VAL A 236 -20.71 8.31 -5.50
N ILE A 237 -21.25 8.56 -6.69
CA ILE A 237 -20.62 9.33 -7.76
C ILE A 237 -21.40 10.64 -7.94
N PHE A 238 -20.72 11.74 -7.67
CA PHE A 238 -21.25 13.09 -7.77
C PHE A 238 -21.29 13.58 -9.24
N PRO A 239 -22.17 14.54 -9.57
CA PRO A 239 -22.26 15.10 -10.93
C PRO A 239 -20.97 15.77 -11.43
N ASP A 240 -20.15 16.28 -10.51
CA ASP A 240 -18.84 16.89 -10.80
C ASP A 240 -17.72 15.85 -11.01
N GLY A 241 -18.02 14.56 -10.87
CA GLY A 241 -17.08 13.46 -11.01
C GLY A 241 -16.42 13.00 -9.71
N ASN A 242 -16.65 13.70 -8.59
CA ASN A 242 -16.14 13.29 -7.28
C ASN A 242 -16.79 11.98 -6.82
N ARG A 243 -16.06 11.23 -5.99
CA ARG A 243 -16.49 9.91 -5.53
C ARG A 243 -16.36 9.80 -4.02
N ILE A 244 -17.35 9.18 -3.40
CA ILE A 244 -17.33 8.81 -1.98
C ILE A 244 -17.54 7.31 -1.88
N ASP A 245 -16.62 6.65 -1.21
CA ASP A 245 -16.73 5.23 -0.92
C ASP A 245 -17.41 5.04 0.43
N VAL A 246 -18.55 4.37 0.44
CA VAL A 246 -19.33 4.06 1.65
C VAL A 246 -19.22 2.57 1.92
N ALA A 247 -18.71 2.21 3.08
CA ALA A 247 -18.55 0.83 3.52
C ALA A 247 -19.32 0.58 4.82
N THR A 248 -19.83 -0.64 4.96
CA THR A 248 -20.34 -1.15 6.23
C THR A 248 -19.19 -1.57 7.12
N ALA A 249 -19.19 -1.15 8.39
CA ALA A 249 -18.19 -1.58 9.37
C ALA A 249 -18.21 -3.10 9.51
N ARG A 250 -17.05 -3.73 9.30
CA ARG A 250 -16.96 -5.18 9.20
C ARG A 250 -15.71 -5.76 9.85
N MET A 251 -15.82 -6.99 10.30
CA MET A 251 -14.70 -7.85 10.65
C MET A 251 -14.37 -8.76 9.46
N GLU A 252 -13.10 -9.06 9.28
CA GLU A 252 -12.62 -9.94 8.20
C GLU A 252 -12.01 -11.22 8.77
N TYR A 253 -12.33 -12.33 8.11
CA TYR A 253 -11.78 -13.64 8.40
C TYR A 253 -11.13 -14.23 7.16
N TYR A 254 -9.90 -14.72 7.29
CA TYR A 254 -9.14 -15.30 6.19
C TYR A 254 -9.09 -16.82 6.33
N LYS A 255 -9.60 -17.54 5.33
CA LYS A 255 -9.60 -19.02 5.34
C LYS A 255 -8.18 -19.60 5.32
N TYR A 256 -7.28 -18.99 4.54
CA TYR A 256 -5.87 -19.35 4.44
C TYR A 256 -5.03 -18.12 4.04
N PRO A 257 -3.71 -18.13 4.27
CA PRO A 257 -2.82 -17.01 3.93
C PRO A 257 -2.91 -16.57 2.46
N GLY A 258 -3.19 -15.28 2.23
CA GLY A 258 -3.30 -14.70 0.88
C GLY A 258 -4.67 -14.85 0.19
N ALA A 259 -5.63 -15.53 0.83
CA ALA A 259 -7.00 -15.64 0.33
C ALA A 259 -7.77 -14.30 0.35
N LEU A 260 -8.89 -14.24 -0.37
CA LEU A 260 -9.88 -13.17 -0.17
C LEU A 260 -10.59 -13.36 1.18
N PRO A 261 -10.88 -12.28 1.93
CA PRO A 261 -11.52 -12.37 3.23
C PRO A 261 -13.04 -12.62 3.13
N THR A 262 -13.58 -13.31 4.12
CA THR A 262 -15.02 -13.35 4.42
C THR A 262 -15.38 -12.18 5.35
N VAL A 263 -16.54 -11.55 5.14
CA VAL A 263 -16.93 -10.33 5.86
C VAL A 263 -18.13 -10.54 6.78
N GLU A 264 -18.09 -9.95 7.97
CA GLU A 264 -19.20 -9.96 8.94
C GLU A 264 -19.37 -8.56 9.55
N LYS A 265 -20.61 -8.13 9.82
CA LYS A 265 -20.91 -6.80 10.40
C LYS A 265 -20.27 -6.67 11.79
N SER A 266 -19.63 -5.53 12.06
CA SER A 266 -18.93 -5.32 13.33
C SER A 266 -18.80 -3.84 13.72
N SER A 267 -18.13 -3.58 14.83
CA SER A 267 -17.79 -2.24 15.30
C SER A 267 -16.68 -1.60 14.48
N ILE A 268 -16.58 -0.27 14.54
CA ILE A 268 -15.50 0.50 13.91
C ILE A 268 -14.12 0.04 14.38
N LYS A 269 -14.00 -0.37 15.65
CA LYS A 269 -12.72 -0.86 16.19
C LYS A 269 -12.26 -2.14 15.48
N ALA A 270 -13.19 -3.05 15.18
CA ALA A 270 -12.88 -4.27 14.44
C ALA A 270 -12.56 -3.96 12.97
N ASP A 271 -13.28 -3.01 12.35
CA ASP A 271 -12.98 -2.55 10.99
C ASP A 271 -11.61 -1.88 10.87
N LEU A 272 -11.21 -1.11 11.87
CA LEU A 272 -9.88 -0.51 11.88
C LEU A 272 -8.79 -1.55 12.15
N PHE A 273 -9.06 -2.62 12.91
CA PHE A 273 -8.06 -3.66 13.23
C PHE A 273 -7.69 -4.56 12.04
N ARG A 274 -8.58 -4.73 11.06
CA ARG A 274 -8.32 -5.55 9.85
C ARG A 274 -7.49 -4.81 8.79
N ARG A 275 -7.21 -3.52 8.98
CA ARG A 275 -6.46 -2.70 8.02
C ARG A 275 -4.97 -3.07 8.01
N ASP A 276 -4.22 -2.41 7.16
CA ASP A 276 -2.81 -2.74 6.93
C ASP A 276 -1.87 -2.18 8.01
N PHE A 277 -1.92 -0.86 8.23
CA PHE A 277 -0.99 -0.15 9.10
C PHE A 277 -1.69 0.77 10.08
N THR A 278 -1.06 1.02 11.23
CA THR A 278 -1.54 1.93 12.28
C THR A 278 -1.91 3.31 11.74
N ILE A 279 -1.06 3.87 10.88
CA ILE A 279 -1.25 5.17 10.22
C ILE A 279 -2.51 5.23 9.33
N ASN A 280 -3.01 4.08 8.86
CA ASN A 280 -4.22 3.97 8.04
C ASN A 280 -5.41 3.43 8.86
N SER A 281 -5.24 3.23 10.16
CA SER A 281 -6.21 2.60 11.06
C SER A 281 -6.77 3.60 12.08
N MET A 282 -6.95 4.84 11.64
CA MET A 282 -7.59 5.92 12.38
C MET A 282 -8.94 6.26 11.76
N ALA A 283 -9.85 6.76 12.60
CA ALA A 283 -11.16 7.23 12.18
C ALA A 283 -11.49 8.59 12.80
N VAL A 284 -12.34 9.37 12.13
CA VAL A 284 -12.96 10.57 12.68
C VAL A 284 -14.46 10.33 12.72
N LYS A 285 -15.05 10.33 13.91
CA LYS A 285 -16.50 10.19 14.05
C LYS A 285 -17.18 11.47 13.56
N LEU A 286 -18.19 11.35 12.70
CA LEU A 286 -18.93 12.50 12.17
C LEU A 286 -20.18 12.85 12.99
N THR A 287 -20.85 11.86 13.61
CA THR A 287 -22.17 12.05 14.24
C THR A 287 -22.12 12.12 15.78
N GLY A 288 -23.10 12.82 16.36
CA GLY A 288 -23.39 12.83 17.80
C GLY A 288 -22.47 13.73 18.65
N ALA A 289 -22.53 13.55 19.98
CA ALA A 289 -21.82 14.41 20.94
C ALA A 289 -20.30 14.50 20.73
N ASN A 290 -19.70 13.46 20.13
CA ASN A 290 -18.27 13.37 19.79
C ASN A 290 -18.01 13.60 18.29
N ALA A 291 -18.85 14.40 17.61
CA ALA A 291 -18.63 14.76 16.21
C ALA A 291 -17.26 15.44 16.02
N PHE A 292 -16.57 15.03 14.96
CA PHE A 292 -15.20 15.41 14.57
C PHE A 292 -14.12 15.09 15.62
N CYS A 293 -14.33 14.05 16.44
CA CYS A 293 -13.29 13.51 17.32
C CYS A 293 -12.45 12.44 16.61
N LEU A 294 -11.13 12.51 16.76
CA LEU A 294 -10.21 11.47 16.31
C LEU A 294 -10.34 10.22 17.19
N MET A 295 -10.45 9.07 16.54
CA MET A 295 -10.45 7.75 17.14
C MET A 295 -9.22 6.99 16.66
N ASP A 296 -8.24 6.92 17.56
CA ASP A 296 -6.98 6.21 17.33
C ASP A 296 -6.81 5.06 18.34
N TYR A 297 -7.23 3.86 17.93
CA TYR A 297 -7.10 2.66 18.74
C TYR A 297 -5.72 2.02 18.67
N PHE A 298 -4.85 2.43 17.75
CA PHE A 298 -3.60 1.72 17.43
C PHE A 298 -2.35 2.60 17.41
N ASN A 299 -2.46 3.83 17.93
CA ASN A 299 -1.36 4.80 18.03
C ASN A 299 -0.83 5.30 16.68
N GLY A 300 -1.71 5.37 15.66
CA GLY A 300 -1.38 5.92 14.35
C GLY A 300 -0.93 7.38 14.39
N GLU A 301 -1.45 8.21 15.31
CA GLU A 301 -0.99 9.61 15.47
C GLU A 301 0.49 9.66 15.89
N ARG A 302 0.89 8.78 16.82
CA ARG A 302 2.27 8.68 17.30
C ARG A 302 3.20 8.23 16.17
N ASP A 303 2.79 7.21 15.42
CA ASP A 303 3.56 6.67 14.30
C ASP A 303 3.74 7.69 13.17
N LEU A 304 2.70 8.48 12.87
CA LEU A 304 2.81 9.60 11.94
C LEU A 304 3.82 10.65 12.40
N LYS A 305 3.83 10.97 13.70
CA LYS A 305 4.78 11.92 14.28
C LYS A 305 6.22 11.39 14.25
N ASN A 306 6.39 10.10 14.50
CA ASN A 306 7.68 9.41 14.49
C ASN A 306 8.18 9.06 13.08
N LYS A 307 7.32 9.16 12.05
CA LYS A 307 7.59 8.73 10.67
C LYS A 307 7.88 7.23 10.58
N GLU A 308 7.10 6.43 11.31
CA GLU A 308 7.24 4.98 11.38
C GLU A 308 6.02 4.26 10.80
N ILE A 309 6.25 3.09 10.21
CA ILE A 309 5.18 2.21 9.70
C ILE A 309 5.12 0.95 10.58
N HIS A 310 3.99 0.80 11.28
CA HIS A 310 3.68 -0.35 12.10
C HIS A 310 2.47 -1.12 11.58
N VAL A 311 2.57 -2.45 11.57
CA VAL A 311 1.42 -3.33 11.37
C VAL A 311 0.63 -3.49 12.66
N LEU A 312 -0.67 -3.79 12.52
CA LEU A 312 -1.59 -3.93 13.66
C LEU A 312 -1.36 -5.19 14.49
N HIS A 313 -0.83 -6.26 13.88
CA HIS A 313 -0.50 -7.52 14.54
C HIS A 313 0.51 -8.33 13.73
N SER A 314 1.16 -9.31 14.36
CA SER A 314 2.21 -10.14 13.75
C SER A 314 1.75 -10.92 12.51
N LEU A 315 0.48 -11.36 12.49
CA LEU A 315 -0.09 -12.09 11.36
C LEU A 315 -0.51 -11.22 10.16
N SER A 316 -0.30 -9.90 10.20
CA SER A 316 -0.82 -8.97 9.17
C SER A 316 -0.34 -9.32 7.75
N PHE A 317 0.96 -9.61 7.60
CA PHE A 317 1.54 -10.00 6.32
C PHE A 317 1.22 -11.45 5.90
N ILE A 318 0.80 -12.28 6.85
CA ILE A 318 0.43 -13.68 6.60
C ILE A 318 -1.00 -13.74 6.07
N GLU A 319 -1.91 -13.00 6.70
CA GLU A 319 -3.28 -12.84 6.22
C GLU A 319 -3.30 -12.25 4.81
N ASP A 320 -2.52 -11.19 4.56
CA ASP A 320 -2.43 -10.55 3.25
C ASP A 320 -0.99 -10.13 2.87
N PRO A 321 -0.26 -10.97 2.10
CA PRO A 321 1.09 -10.66 1.64
C PRO A 321 1.20 -9.42 0.75
N CYS A 322 0.10 -8.94 0.14
CA CYS A 322 0.09 -7.65 -0.58
C CYS A 322 0.54 -6.49 0.29
N ARG A 323 0.29 -6.56 1.61
CA ARG A 323 0.68 -5.52 2.57
C ARG A 323 2.18 -5.27 2.58
N LEU A 324 2.99 -6.25 2.19
CA LEU A 324 4.44 -6.08 2.09
C LEU A 324 4.81 -5.02 1.06
N PHE A 325 4.27 -5.14 -0.16
CA PHE A 325 4.46 -4.17 -1.24
C PHE A 325 3.88 -2.81 -0.87
N ARG A 326 2.71 -2.79 -0.20
CA ARG A 326 2.11 -1.55 0.31
C ARG A 326 2.98 -0.86 1.37
N ALA A 327 3.66 -1.63 2.24
CA ALA A 327 4.55 -1.09 3.26
C ALA A 327 5.71 -0.33 2.59
N ILE A 328 6.35 -0.95 1.58
CA ILE A 328 7.42 -0.31 0.79
C ILE A 328 6.89 0.96 0.11
N ARG A 329 5.69 0.88 -0.48
CA ARG A 329 5.07 2.02 -1.15
C ARG A 329 4.89 3.20 -0.19
N PHE A 330 4.34 2.97 1.00
CA PHE A 330 4.15 4.01 1.99
C PHE A 330 5.45 4.49 2.61
N GLU A 331 6.45 3.61 2.76
CA GLU A 331 7.79 3.95 3.22
C GLU A 331 8.40 5.03 2.31
N GLN A 332 8.37 4.79 1.00
CA GLN A 332 8.94 5.72 0.02
C GLN A 332 8.05 6.96 -0.22
N ARG A 333 6.73 6.78 -0.30
CA ARG A 333 5.79 7.90 -0.56
C ARG A 333 5.84 8.98 0.52
N PHE A 334 5.99 8.60 1.79
CA PHE A 334 6.01 9.55 2.91
C PHE A 334 7.42 9.80 3.47
N GLY A 335 8.44 9.08 2.99
CA GLY A 335 9.79 9.12 3.56
C GLY A 335 9.83 8.61 5.00
N PHE A 336 9.02 7.58 5.28
CA PHE A 336 8.95 6.94 6.59
C PHE A 336 9.92 5.76 6.64
N LYS A 337 9.99 5.07 7.79
CA LYS A 337 10.72 3.81 7.93
C LYS A 337 9.84 2.73 8.53
N MET A 338 10.01 1.49 8.09
CA MET A 338 9.40 0.37 8.80
C MET A 338 9.97 0.27 10.22
N GLY A 339 9.10 0.13 11.22
CA GLY A 339 9.56 -0.16 12.58
C GLY A 339 10.33 -1.49 12.63
N LYS A 340 11.30 -1.62 13.54
CA LYS A 340 12.16 -2.82 13.64
C LYS A 340 11.37 -4.12 13.69
N GLN A 341 10.26 -4.10 14.43
CA GLN A 341 9.37 -5.25 14.56
C GLN A 341 8.61 -5.56 13.27
N THR A 342 8.09 -4.53 12.59
CA THR A 342 7.43 -4.68 11.28
C THR A 342 8.39 -5.28 10.26
N GLU A 343 9.63 -4.80 10.22
CA GLU A 343 10.66 -5.32 9.32
C GLU A 343 11.01 -6.79 9.64
N ALA A 344 11.07 -7.17 10.91
CA ALA A 344 11.24 -8.56 11.31
C ALA A 344 10.11 -9.45 10.79
N PHE A 345 8.85 -9.01 10.88
CA PHE A 345 7.70 -9.75 10.33
C PHE A 345 7.73 -9.84 8.80
N VAL A 346 8.17 -8.78 8.10
CA VAL A 346 8.39 -8.79 6.65
C VAL A 346 9.41 -9.86 6.29
N ARG A 347 10.59 -9.87 6.93
CA ARG A 347 11.65 -10.85 6.66
C ARG A 347 11.21 -12.28 6.94
N ASN A 348 10.45 -12.50 8.02
CA ASN A 348 9.89 -13.82 8.32
C ASN A 348 8.90 -14.29 7.24
N THR A 349 8.01 -13.40 6.80
CA THR A 349 7.03 -13.70 5.74
C THR A 349 7.71 -14.09 4.43
N ILE A 350 8.79 -13.39 4.07
CA ILE A 350 9.62 -13.67 2.89
C ILE A 350 10.31 -15.03 3.03
N LYS A 351 10.93 -15.30 4.18
CA LYS A 351 11.62 -16.57 4.47
C LYS A 351 10.67 -17.78 4.33
N LYS A 352 9.41 -17.62 4.74
CA LYS A 352 8.36 -18.65 4.63
C LYS A 352 7.74 -18.78 3.23
N ARG A 353 8.16 -17.94 2.27
CA ARG A 353 7.64 -17.91 0.90
C ARG A 353 6.11 -17.73 0.81
N LEU A 354 5.51 -17.02 1.77
CA LEU A 354 4.06 -16.78 1.78
C LEU A 354 3.58 -15.90 0.62
N VAL A 355 4.49 -15.15 -0.03
CA VAL A 355 4.18 -14.36 -1.23
C VAL A 355 3.79 -15.28 -2.42
N ASP A 356 4.23 -16.53 -2.43
CA ASP A 356 3.88 -17.50 -3.49
C ASP A 356 2.40 -17.89 -3.48
N SER A 357 1.71 -17.80 -2.33
CA SER A 357 0.27 -18.06 -2.26
C SER A 357 -0.58 -16.93 -2.88
N LEU A 358 0.03 -15.77 -3.15
CA LEU A 358 -0.67 -14.62 -3.72
C LEU A 358 -0.92 -14.80 -5.22
N SER A 359 -2.17 -14.56 -5.64
CA SER A 359 -2.55 -14.55 -7.05
C SER A 359 -1.69 -13.57 -7.87
N GLY A 360 -1.28 -13.98 -9.07
CA GLY A 360 -0.44 -13.17 -9.95
C GLY A 360 -1.01 -11.79 -10.28
N THR A 361 -2.33 -11.70 -10.49
CA THR A 361 -3.02 -10.42 -10.74
C THR A 361 -2.89 -9.43 -9.58
N ARG A 362 -3.09 -9.87 -8.33
CA ARG A 362 -2.91 -9.02 -7.13
C ARG A 362 -1.46 -8.58 -6.96
N LEU A 363 -0.51 -9.50 -7.14
CA LEU A 363 0.92 -9.20 -7.11
C LEU A 363 1.29 -8.14 -8.15
N PHE A 364 0.85 -8.33 -9.39
CA PHE A 364 1.10 -7.40 -10.48
C PHE A 364 0.50 -6.02 -10.22
N ASN A 365 -0.72 -5.96 -9.67
CA ASN A 365 -1.35 -4.68 -9.34
C ASN A 365 -0.56 -3.89 -8.28
N GLU A 366 -0.03 -4.56 -7.24
CA GLU A 366 0.79 -3.88 -6.23
C GLU A 366 2.13 -3.41 -6.80
N ILE A 367 2.80 -4.23 -7.63
CA ILE A 367 4.02 -3.82 -8.35
C ILE A 367 3.73 -2.62 -9.25
N LYS A 368 2.64 -2.66 -10.02
CA LYS A 368 2.22 -1.54 -10.87
C LYS A 368 2.00 -0.28 -10.07
N LEU A 369 1.39 -0.35 -8.88
CA LEU A 369 1.19 0.80 -8.01
C LEU A 369 2.51 1.34 -7.43
N LEU A 370 3.45 0.46 -7.06
CA LEU A 370 4.80 0.85 -6.64
C LEU A 370 5.55 1.63 -7.73
N LEU A 371 5.48 1.14 -8.98
CA LEU A 371 6.13 1.76 -10.15
C LEU A 371 5.40 3.02 -10.65
N LYS A 372 4.27 3.40 -10.05
CA LYS A 372 3.59 4.68 -10.27
C LYS A 372 3.97 5.75 -9.26
N GLU A 373 4.66 5.39 -8.18
CA GLU A 373 5.06 6.37 -7.17
C GLU A 373 6.13 7.31 -7.71
N LYS A 374 6.18 8.53 -7.15
CA LYS A 374 7.15 9.55 -7.56
C LYS A 374 8.59 9.04 -7.42
N ASN A 375 8.90 8.32 -6.35
CA ASN A 375 10.21 7.74 -6.07
C ASN A 375 10.24 6.24 -6.43
N SER A 376 9.93 5.93 -7.69
CA SER A 376 9.83 4.54 -8.18
C SER A 376 11.15 3.78 -8.04
N VAL A 377 12.29 4.43 -8.24
CA VAL A 377 13.60 3.79 -8.14
C VAL A 377 13.92 3.37 -6.70
N ASP A 378 13.59 4.21 -5.72
CA ASP A 378 13.76 3.86 -4.31
C ASP A 378 12.88 2.67 -3.91
N CYS A 379 11.66 2.59 -4.46
CA CYS A 379 10.79 1.42 -4.29
C CYS A 379 11.44 0.15 -4.84
N ILE A 380 12.02 0.22 -6.04
CA ILE A 380 12.71 -0.89 -6.69
C ILE A 380 13.94 -1.32 -5.88
N ARG A 381 14.76 -0.37 -5.41
CA ARG A 381 15.92 -0.64 -4.55
C ARG A 381 15.51 -1.33 -3.26
N ARG A 382 14.44 -0.86 -2.62
CA ARG A 382 13.90 -1.48 -1.40
C ARG A 382 13.37 -2.89 -1.64
N MET A 383 12.74 -3.14 -2.79
CA MET A 383 12.35 -4.50 -3.19
C MET A 383 13.56 -5.43 -3.37
N GLN A 384 14.68 -4.91 -3.88
CA GLN A 384 15.93 -5.66 -4.04
C GLN A 384 16.57 -5.98 -2.69
N GLU A 385 16.62 -5.01 -1.77
CA GLU A 385 17.14 -5.20 -0.39
C GLU A 385 16.38 -6.27 0.41
N LEU A 386 15.09 -6.44 0.11
CA LEU A 386 14.22 -7.43 0.72
C LEU A 386 14.12 -8.73 -0.09
N ASP A 387 14.87 -8.86 -1.19
CA ASP A 387 14.88 -10.04 -2.07
C ASP A 387 13.48 -10.43 -2.62
N LEU A 388 12.65 -9.42 -2.93
CA LEU A 388 11.27 -9.65 -3.39
C LEU A 388 11.18 -10.03 -4.87
N PHE A 389 12.20 -9.71 -5.67
CA PHE A 389 12.22 -10.05 -7.09
C PHE A 389 12.23 -11.56 -7.33
N HIS A 390 12.78 -12.33 -6.38
CA HIS A 390 12.77 -13.80 -6.42
C HIS A 390 11.36 -14.41 -6.58
N PHE A 391 10.32 -13.74 -6.06
CA PHE A 391 8.92 -14.19 -6.18
C PHE A 391 8.29 -13.95 -7.56
N VAL A 392 8.92 -13.11 -8.39
CA VAL A 392 8.50 -12.82 -9.76
C VAL A 392 9.36 -13.59 -10.75
N SER A 393 10.67 -13.33 -10.73
CA SER A 393 11.69 -14.12 -11.43
C SER A 393 13.04 -13.95 -10.72
N PRO A 394 13.74 -15.05 -10.42
CA PRO A 394 15.04 -15.00 -9.76
C PRO A 394 16.13 -14.35 -10.60
N GLU A 395 15.90 -14.08 -11.89
CA GLU A 395 16.84 -13.45 -12.82
C GLU A 395 16.73 -11.92 -12.88
N MET A 396 15.69 -11.32 -12.29
CA MET A 396 15.48 -9.87 -12.33
C MET A 396 16.50 -9.11 -11.47
N LEU A 397 17.01 -7.97 -11.96
CA LEU A 397 17.89 -7.06 -11.22
C LEU A 397 19.15 -7.71 -10.61
N LYS A 398 19.84 -8.53 -11.42
CA LYS A 398 21.12 -9.13 -11.03
C LYS A 398 22.32 -8.21 -11.26
N ASP A 399 22.29 -7.40 -12.31
CA ASP A 399 23.39 -6.49 -12.65
C ASP A 399 23.15 -5.10 -12.04
N PRO A 400 24.08 -4.55 -11.23
CA PRO A 400 23.99 -3.17 -10.71
C PRO A 400 23.73 -2.12 -11.80
N LYS A 401 24.20 -2.34 -13.03
CA LYS A 401 23.96 -1.44 -14.17
C LYS A 401 22.47 -1.27 -14.50
N GLU A 402 21.64 -2.29 -14.22
CA GLU A 402 20.20 -2.19 -14.45
C GLU A 402 19.59 -1.09 -13.60
N LEU A 403 20.01 -0.98 -12.32
CA LEU A 403 19.52 0.06 -11.42
C LEU A 403 20.00 1.45 -11.87
N GLU A 404 21.25 1.58 -12.33
CA GLU A 404 21.78 2.83 -12.90
C GLU A 404 20.98 3.30 -14.13
N ILE A 405 20.51 2.37 -14.97
CA ILE A 405 19.67 2.70 -16.13
C ILE A 405 18.29 3.22 -15.66
N LEU A 406 17.72 2.62 -14.62
CA LEU A 406 16.42 3.05 -14.07
C LEU A 406 16.52 4.43 -13.40
N GLU A 407 17.63 4.75 -12.75
CA GLU A 407 17.91 6.08 -12.19
C GLU A 407 17.92 7.17 -13.28
N LYS A 408 18.45 6.87 -14.46
CA LYS A 408 18.46 7.81 -15.60
C LYS A 408 17.07 8.15 -16.12
N LEU A 409 16.07 7.28 -15.90
CA LEU A 409 14.71 7.49 -16.40
C LEU A 409 14.07 8.77 -15.86
N GLU A 410 14.43 9.23 -14.65
CA GLU A 410 13.89 10.48 -14.10
C GLU A 410 14.21 11.70 -14.96
N SER A 411 15.45 11.78 -15.46
CA SER A 411 15.85 12.86 -16.38
C SER A 411 15.16 12.75 -17.73
N ILE A 412 14.90 11.52 -18.20
CA ILE A 412 14.20 11.26 -19.46
C ILE A 412 12.72 11.59 -19.36
N PHE A 413 12.05 11.30 -18.25
CA PHE A 413 10.68 11.74 -18.02
C PHE A 413 10.57 13.27 -18.01
N SER A 414 11.56 13.95 -17.42
CA SER A 414 11.63 15.41 -17.43
C SER A 414 11.78 15.96 -18.86
N TRP A 415 12.62 15.32 -19.69
CA TRP A 415 12.74 15.64 -21.11
C TRP A 415 11.45 15.34 -21.88
N ALA A 416 10.82 14.19 -21.64
CA ALA A 416 9.58 13.78 -22.30
C ALA A 416 8.42 14.73 -21.99
N ALA A 417 8.37 15.29 -20.77
CA ALA A 417 7.40 16.30 -20.38
C ALA A 417 7.60 17.66 -21.07
N MET A 418 8.81 17.96 -21.57
CA MET A 418 9.07 19.17 -22.37
C MET A 418 8.63 19.02 -23.83
N ILE A 419 8.41 17.80 -24.30
CA ILE A 419 8.00 17.50 -25.67
C ILE A 419 6.49 17.27 -25.71
N ASN A 420 5.83 17.80 -26.73
CA ASN A 420 4.40 17.59 -26.93
C ASN A 420 4.14 16.19 -27.50
N LEU A 421 4.14 15.18 -26.63
CA LEU A 421 3.79 13.81 -26.98
C LEU A 421 2.28 13.71 -27.26
N ARG A 422 1.89 13.00 -28.33
CA ARG A 422 0.46 12.76 -28.65
C ARG A 422 -0.28 12.00 -27.54
N LYS A 423 0.44 11.23 -26.72
CA LYS A 423 -0.08 10.46 -25.59
C LYS A 423 0.93 10.49 -24.46
N GLU A 424 0.46 10.75 -23.25
CA GLU A 424 1.31 10.71 -22.06
C GLU A 424 1.80 9.26 -21.79
N PRO A 425 3.11 9.08 -21.55
CA PRO A 425 3.67 7.78 -21.25
C PRO A 425 3.26 7.33 -19.85
N GLU A 426 2.90 6.05 -19.72
CA GLU A 426 2.63 5.46 -18.42
C GLU A 426 3.96 5.09 -17.73
N ALA A 427 4.40 5.89 -16.75
CA ALA A 427 5.70 5.73 -16.08
C ALA A 427 5.98 4.29 -15.62
N TRP A 428 4.98 3.62 -15.04
CA TRP A 428 5.11 2.25 -14.56
C TRP A 428 5.48 1.25 -15.64
N GLN A 429 5.04 1.45 -16.89
CA GLN A 429 5.38 0.54 -17.99
C GLN A 429 6.85 0.67 -18.39
N VAL A 430 7.39 1.90 -18.34
CA VAL A 430 8.81 2.16 -18.64
C VAL A 430 9.70 1.50 -17.60
N TYR A 431 9.41 1.69 -16.31
CA TYR A 431 10.14 1.01 -15.25
C TYR A 431 9.97 -0.51 -15.33
N PHE A 432 8.75 -0.99 -15.56
CA PHE A 432 8.49 -2.43 -15.68
C PHE A 432 9.24 -3.05 -16.87
N LEU A 433 9.28 -2.37 -18.02
CA LEU A 433 10.07 -2.78 -19.18
C LEU A 433 11.55 -2.89 -18.81
N GLY A 434 12.07 -1.94 -18.04
CA GLY A 434 13.45 -2.00 -17.57
C GLY A 434 13.76 -3.17 -16.65
N LEU A 435 12.81 -3.57 -15.79
CA LEU A 435 12.95 -4.74 -14.92
C LEU A 435 12.95 -6.08 -15.67
N ILE A 436 12.28 -6.15 -16.82
CA ILE A 436 12.16 -7.39 -17.63
C ILE A 436 13.11 -7.43 -18.83
N TYR A 437 13.80 -6.33 -19.12
CA TYR A 437 14.59 -6.18 -20.35
C TYR A 437 15.76 -7.17 -20.45
N THR A 438 16.46 -7.40 -19.33
CA THR A 438 17.65 -8.25 -19.26
C THR A 438 17.32 -9.74 -19.13
N LEU A 439 16.07 -10.07 -18.78
CA LEU A 439 15.62 -11.46 -18.74
C LEU A 439 15.84 -12.14 -20.09
N ASP A 440 16.14 -13.43 -20.10
CA ASP A 440 16.02 -14.24 -21.31
C ASP A 440 14.53 -14.47 -21.65
N ASP A 441 14.25 -15.13 -22.77
CA ASP A 441 12.89 -15.31 -23.22
C ASP A 441 12.14 -16.33 -22.34
N GLU A 442 12.81 -17.37 -21.83
CA GLU A 442 12.20 -18.38 -20.96
C GLU A 442 11.81 -17.78 -19.59
N ALA A 443 12.72 -17.05 -18.95
CA ALA A 443 12.51 -16.36 -17.69
C ALA A 443 11.43 -15.28 -17.81
N PHE A 444 11.39 -14.55 -18.93
CA PHE A 444 10.31 -13.60 -19.19
C PHE A 444 8.95 -14.28 -19.29
N LEU A 445 8.84 -15.41 -19.99
CA LEU A 445 7.58 -16.14 -20.09
C LEU A 445 7.13 -16.63 -18.71
N LYS A 446 8.04 -17.18 -17.90
CA LYS A 446 7.75 -17.59 -16.51
C LYS A 446 7.29 -16.42 -15.65
N ALA A 447 7.96 -15.27 -15.72
CA ALA A 447 7.58 -14.06 -14.98
C ALA A 447 6.21 -13.53 -15.43
N ALA A 448 5.94 -13.50 -16.73
CA ALA A 448 4.67 -13.05 -17.29
C ALA A 448 3.51 -13.95 -16.84
N ASP A 449 3.72 -15.27 -16.81
CA ASP A 449 2.72 -16.24 -16.37
C ASP A 449 2.50 -16.16 -14.84
N ARG A 450 3.57 -15.98 -14.05
CA ARG A 450 3.51 -15.76 -12.59
C ARG A 450 2.72 -14.51 -12.22
N LEU A 451 2.87 -13.43 -12.99
CA LEU A 451 2.12 -12.17 -12.84
C LEU A 451 0.74 -12.22 -13.49
N GLN A 452 0.40 -13.30 -14.20
CA GLN A 452 -0.86 -13.46 -14.93
C GLN A 452 -1.12 -12.28 -15.90
N LEU A 453 -0.10 -11.88 -16.66
CA LEU A 453 -0.22 -10.80 -17.63
C LEU A 453 -1.19 -11.20 -18.76
N THR A 454 -1.95 -10.22 -19.25
CA THR A 454 -2.85 -10.46 -20.40
C THR A 454 -2.04 -10.78 -21.66
N THR A 455 -2.60 -11.59 -22.56
CA THR A 455 -1.95 -11.97 -23.83
C THR A 455 -1.51 -10.73 -24.63
N ARG A 456 -2.36 -9.70 -24.67
CA ARG A 456 -2.04 -8.43 -25.36
C ARG A 456 -0.81 -7.76 -24.76
N MET A 457 -0.71 -7.69 -23.43
CA MET A 457 0.44 -7.09 -22.76
C MET A 457 1.71 -7.92 -22.96
N LYS A 458 1.60 -9.25 -22.87
CA LYS A 458 2.72 -10.18 -23.09
C LYS A 458 3.34 -9.97 -24.48
N SER A 459 2.51 -10.00 -25.53
CA SER A 459 2.99 -9.79 -26.91
C SER A 459 3.54 -8.37 -27.14
N SER A 460 2.96 -7.35 -26.51
CA SER A 460 3.46 -5.98 -26.60
C SER A 460 4.86 -5.85 -25.98
N LEU A 461 5.04 -6.35 -24.76
CA LEU A 461 6.31 -6.27 -24.03
C LEU A 461 7.40 -7.12 -24.70
N GLU A 462 7.05 -8.29 -25.24
CA GLU A 462 7.96 -9.14 -26.00
C GLU A 462 8.47 -8.42 -27.26
N LYS A 463 7.55 -7.81 -28.02
CA LYS A 463 7.89 -6.99 -29.20
C LYS A 463 8.81 -5.84 -28.81
N ASP A 464 8.46 -5.08 -27.78
CA ASP A 464 9.23 -3.92 -27.34
C ASP A 464 10.65 -4.33 -26.90
N ARG A 465 10.80 -5.41 -26.11
CA ARG A 465 12.12 -5.95 -25.70
C ARG A 465 12.99 -6.32 -26.91
N ALA A 466 12.42 -7.05 -27.88
CA ALA A 466 13.15 -7.47 -29.07
C ALA A 466 13.57 -6.26 -29.92
N GLN A 467 12.66 -5.30 -30.13
CA GLN A 467 12.93 -4.10 -30.93
C GLN A 467 13.94 -3.17 -30.25
N CYS A 468 13.89 -2.99 -28.93
CA CYS A 468 14.92 -2.23 -28.19
C CYS A 468 16.31 -2.84 -28.39
N ARG A 469 16.45 -4.17 -28.31
CA ARG A 469 17.73 -4.88 -28.54
C ARG A 469 18.25 -4.66 -29.96
N VAL A 470 17.38 -4.75 -30.97
CA VAL A 470 17.74 -4.50 -32.38
C VAL A 470 18.17 -3.05 -32.59
N SER A 471 17.42 -2.10 -32.05
CA SER A 471 17.67 -0.67 -32.17
C SER A 471 18.99 -0.26 -31.51
N LEU A 472 19.28 -0.80 -30.32
CA LEU A 472 20.53 -0.57 -29.61
C LEU A 472 21.74 -1.12 -30.38
N LYS A 473 21.62 -2.33 -30.98
CA LYS A 473 22.66 -2.89 -31.85
C LYS A 473 22.91 -2.00 -33.08
N ARG A 474 21.86 -1.50 -33.72
CA ARG A 474 21.98 -0.58 -34.86
C ARG A 474 22.65 0.74 -34.48
N LEU A 475 22.33 1.29 -33.31
CA LEU A 475 22.93 2.54 -32.83
C LEU A 475 24.45 2.41 -32.57
N SER A 476 24.93 1.20 -32.26
CA SER A 476 26.36 0.96 -32.08
C SER A 476 27.16 1.11 -33.39
N SER A 477 26.50 1.04 -34.55
CA SER A 477 27.11 1.39 -35.83
C SER A 477 27.23 2.92 -35.93
N LYS A 478 28.44 3.45 -36.18
CA LYS A 478 28.74 4.91 -36.20
C LYS A 478 28.04 5.70 -37.33
N LYS A 479 27.15 5.08 -38.11
CA LYS A 479 26.46 5.70 -39.24
C LYS A 479 25.24 6.48 -38.75
N ASP A 480 25.05 7.69 -39.26
CA ASP A 480 23.84 8.46 -38.99
C ASP A 480 22.64 7.81 -39.67
N TRP A 481 21.47 7.91 -39.02
CA TRP A 481 20.25 7.28 -39.49
C TRP A 481 19.54 8.17 -40.49
N GLU A 482 19.11 7.59 -41.61
CA GLU A 482 18.27 8.28 -42.58
C GLU A 482 16.84 8.51 -42.00
N PRO A 483 16.09 9.50 -42.51
CA PRO A 483 14.71 9.79 -42.04
C PRO A 483 13.79 8.57 -41.97
N GLU A 484 13.85 7.70 -42.99
CA GLU A 484 13.08 6.45 -43.06
C GLU A 484 13.50 5.48 -41.95
N GLU A 485 14.80 5.35 -41.69
CA GLU A 485 15.35 4.49 -40.65
C GLU A 485 14.94 4.96 -39.24
N ILE A 486 14.95 6.27 -39.00
CA ILE A 486 14.47 6.89 -37.76
C ILE A 486 12.99 6.54 -37.56
N TYR A 487 12.15 6.77 -38.57
CA TYR A 487 10.72 6.49 -38.48
C TYR A 487 10.42 5.01 -38.24
N HIS A 488 11.00 4.09 -39.02
CA HIS A 488 10.75 2.66 -38.86
C HIS A 488 11.20 2.11 -37.51
N THR A 489 12.26 2.68 -36.94
CA THR A 489 12.76 2.27 -35.63
C THR A 489 11.78 2.66 -34.53
N PHE A 490 11.37 3.93 -34.48
CA PHE A 490 10.49 4.42 -33.41
C PHE A 490 9.00 4.08 -33.62
N ALA A 491 8.52 3.96 -34.87
CA ALA A 491 7.12 3.61 -35.16
C ALA A 491 6.76 2.17 -34.75
N ASN A 492 7.75 1.28 -34.66
CA ASN A 492 7.55 -0.09 -34.22
C ASN A 492 7.57 -0.28 -32.70
N LEU A 493 8.00 0.74 -31.96
CA LEU A 493 8.12 0.77 -30.50
C LEU A 493 6.91 1.47 -29.88
N SER A 494 6.49 1.02 -28.70
CA SER A 494 5.65 1.84 -27.83
C SER A 494 6.40 3.10 -27.38
N ILE A 495 5.67 4.16 -27.00
CA ILE A 495 6.28 5.40 -26.47
C ILE A 495 7.13 5.05 -25.25
N GLU A 496 6.63 4.16 -24.42
CA GLU A 496 7.29 3.67 -23.22
C GLU A 496 8.60 2.93 -23.53
N ALA A 497 8.64 2.13 -24.60
CA ALA A 497 9.85 1.48 -25.07
C ALA A 497 10.86 2.45 -25.69
N VAL A 498 10.39 3.53 -26.35
CA VAL A 498 11.28 4.62 -26.81
C VAL A 498 11.97 5.28 -25.62
N LEU A 499 11.23 5.66 -24.57
CA LEU A 499 11.80 6.28 -23.37
C LEU A 499 12.83 5.38 -22.69
N TYR A 500 12.54 4.08 -22.59
CA TYR A 500 13.50 3.12 -22.04
C TYR A 500 14.75 2.98 -22.93
N LEU A 501 14.60 2.99 -24.25
CA LEU A 501 15.73 2.94 -25.19
C LEU A 501 16.66 4.17 -25.04
N LEU A 502 16.10 5.35 -24.78
CA LEU A 502 16.90 6.55 -24.50
C LEU A 502 17.76 6.36 -23.24
N ALA A 503 17.21 5.72 -22.20
CA ALA A 503 17.94 5.43 -20.97
C ALA A 503 19.10 4.46 -21.19
N LEU A 504 18.87 3.41 -22.00
CA LEU A 504 19.88 2.41 -22.34
C LEU A 504 21.10 3.01 -23.05
N SER A 505 20.88 3.91 -24.01
CA SER A 505 21.98 4.42 -24.83
C SER A 505 22.73 5.59 -24.20
N SER A 506 22.08 6.41 -23.36
CA SER A 506 22.63 7.67 -22.82
C SER A 506 23.28 8.55 -23.90
N SER A 507 22.85 8.45 -25.16
CA SER A 507 23.47 9.10 -26.31
C SER A 507 22.66 10.31 -26.76
N ASP A 508 23.33 11.47 -26.87
CA ASP A 508 22.72 12.70 -27.39
C ASP A 508 22.14 12.54 -28.80
N ARG A 509 22.76 11.68 -29.62
CA ARG A 509 22.28 11.38 -30.98
C ARG A 509 20.90 10.74 -30.96
N LEU A 510 20.68 9.77 -30.07
CA LEU A 510 19.39 9.09 -29.98
C LEU A 510 18.31 10.03 -29.43
N ASN A 511 18.66 10.90 -28.47
CA ASN A 511 17.77 11.95 -27.98
C ASN A 511 17.34 12.90 -29.12
N GLN A 512 18.27 13.28 -30.00
CA GLN A 512 17.96 14.09 -31.19
C GLN A 512 17.02 13.34 -32.16
N TYR A 513 17.30 12.07 -32.47
CA TYR A 513 16.44 11.29 -33.35
C TYR A 513 15.03 11.07 -32.79
N ALA A 514 14.92 10.81 -31.48
CA ALA A 514 13.61 10.71 -30.82
C ALA A 514 12.85 12.04 -30.86
N ASN A 515 13.53 13.18 -30.64
CA ASN A 515 12.92 14.49 -30.75
C ASN A 515 12.39 14.75 -32.18
N ILE A 516 13.21 14.47 -33.21
CA ILE A 516 12.80 14.60 -34.61
C ILE A 516 11.59 13.70 -34.90
N TYR A 517 11.60 12.46 -34.41
CA TYR A 517 10.47 11.54 -34.59
C TYR A 517 9.18 12.09 -33.99
N PHE A 518 9.18 12.50 -32.72
CA PHE A 518 7.95 12.97 -32.04
C PHE A 518 7.46 14.32 -32.58
N THR A 519 8.36 15.24 -32.94
CA THR A 519 7.98 16.57 -33.40
C THR A 519 7.66 16.64 -34.89
N GLN A 520 8.38 15.89 -35.73
CA GLN A 520 8.28 16.00 -37.18
C GLN A 520 7.60 14.79 -37.82
N TYR A 521 8.03 13.56 -37.49
CA TYR A 521 7.59 12.39 -38.24
C TYR A 521 6.27 11.78 -37.75
N GLN A 522 6.02 11.73 -36.44
CA GLN A 522 4.81 11.14 -35.89
C GLN A 522 3.54 11.85 -36.39
N GLY A 523 3.62 13.17 -36.55
CA GLY A 523 2.54 13.99 -37.12
C GLY A 523 2.47 13.98 -38.64
N LYS A 524 3.61 14.14 -39.32
CA LYS A 524 3.64 14.26 -40.79
C LYS A 524 3.42 12.94 -41.52
N ALA A 525 3.73 11.81 -40.89
CA ALA A 525 3.61 10.50 -41.53
C ALA A 525 2.16 10.06 -41.78
N GLU A 526 1.15 10.69 -41.16
CA GLU A 526 -0.25 10.33 -41.42
C GLU A 526 -0.63 10.72 -42.87
N PRO A 527 -0.97 9.72 -43.72
CA PRO A 527 -1.40 10.00 -45.09
C PRO A 527 -2.71 10.78 -45.08
N THR A 528 -2.88 11.68 -46.05
CA THR A 528 -4.16 12.37 -46.27
C THR A 528 -5.18 11.49 -46.99
N LEU A 529 -4.71 10.50 -47.77
CA LEU A 529 -5.57 9.48 -48.37
C LEU A 529 -6.11 8.50 -47.33
N THR A 530 -7.40 8.18 -47.45
CA THR A 530 -8.09 7.18 -46.64
C THR A 530 -8.29 5.88 -47.40
N GLY A 531 -8.69 4.80 -46.71
CA GLY A 531 -9.00 3.52 -47.37
C GLY A 531 -10.11 3.65 -48.41
N ASP A 532 -11.11 4.50 -48.15
CA ASP A 532 -12.21 4.78 -49.08
C ASP A 532 -11.73 5.52 -50.33
N ASP A 533 -10.70 6.37 -50.21
CA ASP A 533 -10.10 7.03 -51.37
C ASP A 533 -9.34 6.02 -52.24
N LEU A 534 -8.63 5.05 -51.65
CA LEU A 534 -7.95 3.98 -52.40
C LEU A 534 -8.95 3.08 -53.16
N VAL A 535 -10.12 2.80 -52.56
CA VAL A 535 -11.20 2.07 -53.23
C VAL A 535 -11.75 2.88 -54.41
N LYS A 536 -11.96 4.19 -54.25
CA LYS A 536 -12.39 5.08 -55.35
C LYS A 536 -11.36 5.19 -56.47
N MET A 537 -10.08 5.01 -56.16
CA MET A 537 -8.97 4.94 -57.12
C MET A 537 -8.88 3.58 -57.84
N GLY A 538 -9.79 2.64 -57.55
CA GLY A 538 -9.89 1.35 -58.24
C GLY A 538 -9.09 0.21 -57.60
N MET A 539 -8.61 0.36 -56.36
CA MET A 539 -7.93 -0.71 -55.63
C MET A 539 -8.91 -1.60 -54.85
N GLU A 540 -8.71 -2.91 -54.90
CA GLU A 540 -9.49 -3.85 -54.09
C GLU A 540 -9.02 -3.88 -52.63
N PRO A 541 -9.93 -3.88 -51.64
CA PRO A 541 -9.57 -3.99 -50.23
C PRO A 541 -8.79 -5.28 -49.94
N GLY A 542 -7.60 -5.16 -49.35
CA GLY A 542 -6.77 -6.31 -49.03
C GLY A 542 -5.41 -5.95 -48.44
N PRO A 543 -4.48 -6.93 -48.33
CA PRO A 543 -3.13 -6.71 -47.78
C PRO A 543 -2.34 -5.61 -48.51
N VAL A 544 -2.67 -5.36 -49.78
CA VAL A 544 -2.08 -4.31 -50.63
C VAL A 544 -2.26 -2.92 -50.00
N PHE A 545 -3.36 -2.65 -49.29
CA PHE A 545 -3.58 -1.36 -48.62
C PHE A 545 -2.51 -1.08 -47.57
N GLN A 546 -2.07 -2.10 -46.84
CA GLN A 546 -1.02 -1.93 -45.84
C GLN A 546 0.30 -1.54 -46.50
N SER A 547 0.63 -2.14 -47.65
CA SER A 547 1.81 -1.79 -48.45
C SER A 547 1.74 -0.36 -49.00
N VAL A 548 0.57 0.06 -49.49
CA VAL A 548 0.32 1.42 -49.99
C VAL A 548 0.48 2.45 -48.87
N PHE A 549 -0.18 2.24 -47.73
CA PHE A 549 -0.07 3.16 -46.59
C PHE A 549 1.34 3.24 -46.01
N ASN A 550 2.09 2.14 -46.02
CA ASN A 550 3.50 2.16 -45.61
C ASN A 550 4.36 2.96 -46.59
N ALA A 551 4.19 2.78 -47.89
CA ALA A 551 4.91 3.56 -48.91
C ALA A 551 4.57 5.06 -48.86
N LEU A 552 3.31 5.41 -48.61
CA LEU A 552 2.88 6.80 -48.41
C LEU A 552 3.49 7.42 -47.15
N ARG A 553 3.54 6.67 -46.04
CA ARG A 553 4.20 7.10 -44.80
C ARG A 553 5.69 7.34 -45.03
N GLU A 554 6.39 6.43 -45.70
CA GLU A 554 7.82 6.56 -46.05
C GLU A 554 8.07 7.78 -46.94
N ALA A 555 7.24 7.98 -47.97
CA ALA A 555 7.36 9.12 -48.88
C ALA A 555 7.10 10.47 -48.19
N ARG A 556 6.19 10.51 -47.21
CA ARG A 556 5.96 11.70 -46.37
C ARG A 556 7.09 11.98 -45.38
N VAL A 557 7.60 10.94 -44.72
CA VAL A 557 8.71 11.07 -43.78
C VAL A 557 9.99 11.53 -44.48
N SER A 558 10.26 11.03 -45.68
CA SER A 558 11.40 11.44 -46.51
C SER A 558 11.19 12.81 -47.19
N GLY A 559 10.03 13.44 -47.04
CA GLY A 559 9.70 14.74 -47.62
C GLY A 559 9.45 14.72 -49.14
N LYS A 560 9.38 13.54 -49.76
CA LYS A 560 9.10 13.34 -51.19
C LYS A 560 7.65 13.69 -51.57
N VAL A 561 6.74 13.58 -50.60
CA VAL A 561 5.31 13.85 -50.76
C VAL A 561 4.82 14.68 -49.58
N ASN A 562 4.22 15.83 -49.83
CA ASN A 562 3.70 16.75 -48.81
C ASN A 562 2.23 17.11 -49.03
N THR A 563 1.68 16.87 -50.22
CA THR A 563 0.31 17.20 -50.59
C THR A 563 -0.52 15.97 -50.96
N ARG A 564 -1.85 16.10 -50.89
CA ARG A 564 -2.78 15.02 -51.29
C ARG A 564 -2.60 14.63 -52.76
N ASP A 565 -2.32 15.58 -53.64
CA ASP A 565 -2.15 15.32 -55.07
C ASP A 565 -0.87 14.53 -55.36
N GLU A 566 0.20 14.81 -54.62
CA GLU A 566 1.45 14.03 -54.68
C GLU A 566 1.29 12.61 -54.11
N GLU A 567 0.44 12.42 -53.09
CA GLU A 567 0.09 11.08 -52.60
C GLU A 567 -0.66 10.27 -53.67
N VAL A 568 -1.65 10.89 -54.31
CA VAL A 568 -2.41 10.27 -55.40
C VAL A 568 -1.48 9.87 -56.54
N ALA A 569 -0.58 10.78 -56.96
CA ALA A 569 0.40 10.51 -58.00
C ALA A 569 1.34 9.35 -57.64
N LEU A 570 1.79 9.24 -56.38
CA LEU A 570 2.62 8.13 -55.92
C LEU A 570 1.87 6.79 -55.94
N VAL A 571 0.60 6.79 -55.52
CA VAL A 571 -0.24 5.56 -55.56
C VAL A 571 -0.48 5.13 -57.01
N GLU A 572 -0.79 6.08 -57.89
CA GLU A 572 -1.00 5.82 -59.31
C GLU A 572 0.24 5.25 -60.00
N ASP A 573 1.41 5.86 -59.74
CA ASP A 573 2.67 5.47 -60.37
C ASP A 573 3.21 4.13 -59.87
N ARG A 574 3.08 3.84 -58.57
CA ARG A 574 3.74 2.69 -57.94
C ARG A 574 2.85 1.46 -57.77
N PHE A 575 1.53 1.62 -57.76
CA PHE A 575 0.59 0.54 -57.42
C PHE A 575 -0.56 0.35 -58.40
N LEU A 576 -0.88 1.32 -59.26
CA LEU A 576 -1.94 1.21 -60.27
C LEU A 576 -1.41 1.13 -61.71
N LYS A 577 -0.20 1.65 -61.97
CA LYS A 577 0.54 1.40 -63.22
C LYS A 577 1.42 0.15 -63.07
N PRO A 578 1.32 -0.83 -63.98
CA PRO A 578 2.08 -2.08 -63.92
C PRO A 578 3.57 -1.92 -64.22
#